data_AF-A0A7X9GVU4-F1
#
_entry.id   AF-A0A7X9GVU4-F1
#
_cell.length_a   1.000
_cell.length_b   1.000
_cell.length_c   1.000
_cell.angle_alpha   90.00
_cell.angle_beta   90.00
_cell.angle_gamma   90.00
#
_symmetry.space_group_name_H-M   'P 1'
#
loop_
_entity.id
_entity.type
_entity.pdbx_description
1 polymer ?
#
loop_
_entity_poly.entity_id
_entity_poly.type
_entity_poly.pdbx_seq_one_letter_code
_entity_poly.pdbx_strand_id
1 'polypeptide(L)'
;MVSSAPLHASPAPPAWCALGRGDGGRTRLVALDAQGAEIGDEEVMPHGLAALVSRWEAEHSPRWVWSDAAAWYPRLLAAGVTLERCHDLRLVHRILRHSELVRDAEALRSAWDWDAPLDPQEPERNVGATLFELEATAPRAGAVPSDIAETLAELDRQRRAIDTAEDPARMRLLVAAESAGALVAAELQAAGIPWDVAEHDRILTSALGPRPAQGAAPARMAEATAEVR
;
A
#
# COMPACT_ATOMS: atom_id res chain seq x y z
N MET A 1 -46.30 -31.67 17.08
CA MET A 1 -45.41 -30.50 17.21
C MET A 1 -44.14 -30.81 16.45
N VAL A 2 -44.03 -30.32 15.21
CA VAL A 2 -42.80 -30.43 14.43
C VAL A 2 -41.90 -29.29 14.92
N SER A 3 -40.82 -29.64 15.60
CA SER A 3 -39.82 -28.70 16.08
C SER A 3 -39.01 -28.21 14.87
N SER A 4 -39.32 -27.02 14.38
CA SER A 4 -38.52 -26.33 13.37
C SER A 4 -37.18 -25.94 13.99
N ALA A 5 -36.11 -26.62 13.59
CA ALA A 5 -34.75 -26.18 13.87
C ALA A 5 -34.49 -24.82 13.20
N PRO A 6 -33.77 -23.89 13.85
CA PRO A 6 -33.42 -22.63 13.23
C PRO A 6 -32.47 -22.88 12.06
N LEU A 7 -32.88 -22.46 10.86
CA LEU A 7 -32.01 -22.30 9.70
C LEU A 7 -30.79 -21.47 10.14
N HIS A 8 -29.63 -22.10 10.23
CA HIS A 8 -28.37 -21.38 10.37
C HIS A 8 -28.24 -20.52 9.11
N ALA A 9 -28.43 -19.21 9.25
CA ALA A 9 -28.08 -18.28 8.20
C ALA A 9 -26.61 -18.51 7.89
N SER A 10 -26.28 -18.78 6.62
CA SER A 10 -24.88 -18.76 6.18
C SER A 10 -24.29 -17.43 6.63
N PRO A 11 -23.09 -17.42 7.26
CA PRO A 11 -22.46 -16.18 7.67
C PRO A 11 -22.35 -15.27 6.45
N ALA A 12 -22.66 -13.98 6.63
CA ALA A 12 -22.55 -13.00 5.56
C ALA A 12 -21.12 -13.03 5.00
N PRO A 13 -20.94 -12.88 3.67
CA PRO A 13 -19.60 -12.86 3.10
C PRO A 13 -18.79 -11.70 3.70
N PRO A 14 -17.47 -11.88 3.88
CA PRO A 14 -16.59 -10.85 4.40
C PRO A 14 -16.62 -9.63 3.48
N ALA A 15 -16.83 -8.45 4.06
CA ALA A 15 -16.69 -7.20 3.32
C ALA A 15 -15.21 -6.77 3.24
N TRP A 16 -14.43 -7.10 4.27
CA TRP A 16 -13.03 -6.75 4.38
C TRP A 16 -12.19 -7.94 4.87
N CYS A 17 -10.93 -8.00 4.44
CA CYS A 17 -9.94 -8.95 4.94
C CYS A 17 -8.69 -8.19 5.35
N ALA A 18 -8.43 -8.08 6.65
CA ALA A 18 -7.25 -7.41 7.17
C ALA A 18 -6.07 -8.38 7.28
N LEU A 19 -4.93 -7.97 6.74
CA LEU A 19 -3.66 -8.68 6.82
C LEU A 19 -2.71 -7.97 7.76
N GLY A 20 -2.06 -8.74 8.62
CA GLY A 20 -1.01 -8.24 9.49
C GLY A 20 -0.06 -9.36 9.93
N ARG A 21 1.08 -8.97 10.49
CA ARG A 21 2.02 -9.90 11.11
C ARG A 21 1.41 -10.48 12.38
N GLY A 22 1.49 -11.80 12.52
CA GLY A 22 1.19 -12.55 13.73
C GLY A 22 2.49 -13.03 14.41
N ASP A 23 2.32 -13.83 15.45
CA ASP A 23 3.43 -14.37 16.22
C ASP A 23 4.30 -15.33 15.39
N GLY A 24 5.58 -15.45 15.75
CA GLY A 24 6.49 -16.40 15.10
C GLY A 24 6.70 -16.16 13.60
N GLY A 25 6.54 -14.93 13.14
CA GLY A 25 6.73 -14.54 11.74
C GLY A 25 5.59 -14.95 10.81
N ARG A 26 4.47 -15.42 11.35
CA ARG A 26 3.28 -15.76 10.58
C ARG A 26 2.55 -14.51 10.08
N THR A 27 1.68 -14.71 9.09
CA THR A 27 0.72 -13.70 8.65
C THR A 27 -0.65 -14.12 9.12
N ARG A 28 -1.37 -13.20 9.76
CA ARG A 28 -2.76 -13.38 10.17
C ARG A 28 -3.67 -12.62 9.22
N LEU A 29 -4.75 -13.27 8.83
CA LEU A 29 -5.89 -12.71 8.12
C LEU A 29 -7.04 -12.63 9.11
N VAL A 30 -7.69 -11.49 9.20
CA VAL A 30 -8.93 -11.30 9.97
C VAL A 30 -10.02 -10.86 9.01
N ALA A 31 -11.07 -11.67 8.91
CA ALA A 31 -12.24 -11.40 8.09
C ALA A 31 -13.24 -10.55 8.87
N LEU A 32 -13.69 -9.47 8.25
CA LEU A 32 -14.60 -8.51 8.86
C LEU A 32 -15.89 -8.37 8.03
N ASP A 33 -17.01 -8.18 8.72
CA ASP A 33 -18.26 -7.78 8.08
C ASP A 33 -18.25 -6.29 7.65
N ALA A 34 -19.36 -5.81 7.09
CA ALA A 34 -19.48 -4.43 6.64
C ALA A 34 -19.43 -3.40 7.80
N GLN A 35 -19.72 -3.83 9.03
CA GLN A 35 -19.68 -3.04 10.24
C GLN A 35 -18.30 -3.08 10.91
N GLY A 36 -17.37 -3.87 10.37
CA GLY A 36 -16.01 -4.04 10.88
C GLY A 36 -15.94 -5.02 12.06
N ALA A 37 -16.97 -5.82 12.29
CA ALA A 37 -16.94 -6.87 13.29
C ALA A 37 -16.20 -8.09 12.74
N GLU A 38 -15.39 -8.72 13.59
CA GLU A 38 -14.67 -9.95 13.27
C GLU A 38 -15.64 -11.12 13.11
N ILE A 39 -15.57 -11.79 11.96
CA ILE A 39 -16.39 -12.94 11.61
C ILE A 39 -15.56 -14.21 11.35
N GLY A 40 -14.23 -14.09 11.39
CA GLY A 40 -13.31 -15.22 11.31
C GLY A 40 -11.86 -14.77 11.20
N ASP A 41 -10.94 -15.70 11.44
CA ASP A 41 -9.52 -15.49 11.27
C ASP A 41 -8.81 -16.73 10.71
N GLU A 42 -7.68 -16.50 10.06
CA GLU A 42 -6.81 -17.55 9.54
C GLU A 42 -5.35 -17.12 9.68
N GLU A 43 -4.45 -18.06 9.98
CA GLU A 43 -3.03 -17.77 10.13
C GLU A 43 -2.20 -18.69 9.25
N VAL A 44 -1.23 -18.12 8.53
CA VAL A 44 -0.35 -18.87 7.62
C VAL A 44 1.11 -18.48 7.80
N MET A 45 2.00 -19.43 7.52
CA MET A 45 3.42 -19.13 7.33
C MET A 45 3.62 -18.20 6.11
N PRO A 46 4.70 -17.40 6.04
CA PRO A 46 4.93 -16.45 4.94
C PRO A 46 4.81 -17.05 3.53
N HIS A 47 5.26 -18.30 3.34
CA HIS A 47 5.17 -18.99 2.04
C HIS A 47 3.74 -19.36 1.63
N GLY A 48 2.80 -19.40 2.59
CA GLY A 48 1.40 -19.74 2.36
C GLY A 48 0.53 -18.53 2.01
N LEU A 49 1.08 -17.31 2.14
CA LEU A 49 0.34 -16.06 1.97
C LEU A 49 -0.31 -15.94 0.58
N ALA A 50 0.42 -16.22 -0.49
CA ALA A 50 -0.12 -16.10 -1.85
C ALA A 50 -1.29 -17.06 -2.11
N ALA A 51 -1.19 -18.30 -1.62
CA ALA A 51 -2.26 -19.28 -1.74
C ALA A 51 -3.50 -18.91 -0.92
N LEU A 52 -3.30 -18.38 0.29
CA LEU A 52 -4.36 -17.83 1.14
C LEU A 52 -5.10 -16.71 0.41
N VAL A 53 -4.36 -15.68 -0.02
CA VAL A 53 -4.94 -14.49 -0.66
C VAL A 53 -5.66 -14.85 -1.96
N SER A 54 -5.06 -15.68 -2.80
CA SER A 54 -5.68 -16.10 -4.08
C SER A 54 -7.00 -16.84 -3.86
N ARG A 55 -7.07 -17.72 -2.85
CA ARG A 55 -8.31 -18.42 -2.50
C ARG A 55 -9.40 -17.45 -2.05
N TRP A 56 -9.07 -16.56 -1.10
CA TRP A 56 -10.02 -15.58 -0.56
C TRP A 56 -10.50 -14.58 -1.62
N GLU A 57 -9.62 -14.15 -2.52
CA GLU A 57 -9.99 -13.28 -3.65
C GLU A 57 -10.98 -13.96 -4.60
N ALA A 58 -10.75 -15.24 -4.92
CA ALA A 58 -11.63 -16.01 -5.81
C ALA A 58 -12.99 -16.34 -5.18
N GLU A 59 -13.02 -16.59 -3.87
CA GLU A 59 -14.25 -17.01 -3.16
C GLU A 59 -15.12 -15.82 -2.74
N HIS A 60 -14.51 -14.70 -2.34
CA HIS A 60 -15.22 -13.59 -1.69
C HIS A 60 -14.97 -12.21 -2.33
N SER A 61 -13.88 -12.07 -3.10
CA SER A 61 -13.41 -10.80 -3.67
C SER A 61 -13.48 -9.63 -2.67
N PRO A 62 -12.91 -9.77 -1.45
CA PRO A 62 -13.10 -8.80 -0.37
C PRO A 62 -12.35 -7.50 -0.65
N ARG A 63 -12.55 -6.46 0.18
CA ARG A 63 -11.59 -5.35 0.24
C ARG A 63 -10.43 -5.72 1.16
N TRP A 64 -9.24 -5.86 0.57
CA TRP A 64 -8.03 -6.17 1.34
C TRP A 64 -7.58 -4.97 2.17
N VAL A 65 -7.29 -5.17 3.45
CA VAL A 65 -6.73 -4.13 4.33
C VAL A 65 -5.32 -4.52 4.71
N TRP A 66 -4.40 -3.59 4.57
CA TRP A 66 -3.01 -3.79 4.97
C TRP A 66 -2.38 -2.47 5.39
N SER A 67 -1.27 -2.58 6.09
CA SER A 67 -0.51 -1.42 6.55
C SER A 67 -0.01 -0.53 5.41
N ASP A 68 0.53 -1.14 4.35
CA ASP A 68 1.16 -0.46 3.21
C ASP A 68 1.24 -1.41 2.01
N ALA A 69 0.65 -1.05 0.87
CA ALA A 69 0.63 -1.84 -0.35
C ALA A 69 2.06 -2.16 -0.83
N ALA A 70 3.01 -1.23 -0.68
CA ALA A 70 4.41 -1.45 -1.08
C ALA A 70 5.09 -2.55 -0.25
N ALA A 71 4.63 -2.81 0.98
CA ALA A 71 5.16 -3.86 1.82
C ALA A 71 4.56 -5.25 1.54
N TRP A 72 3.32 -5.30 1.06
CA TRP A 72 2.54 -6.54 0.93
C TRP A 72 2.37 -7.00 -0.51
N TYR A 73 1.97 -6.10 -1.41
CA TYR A 73 1.48 -6.46 -2.74
C TYR A 73 2.58 -6.94 -3.71
N PRO A 74 3.83 -6.41 -3.71
CA PRO A 74 4.87 -6.89 -4.63
C PRO A 74 5.15 -8.39 -4.53
N ARG A 75 5.11 -8.98 -3.32
CA ARG A 75 5.30 -10.42 -3.12
C ARG A 75 4.14 -11.26 -3.63
N LEU A 76 2.92 -10.71 -3.59
CA LEU A 76 1.73 -11.35 -4.16
C LEU A 76 1.78 -11.32 -5.70
N LEU A 77 2.15 -10.18 -6.28
CA LEU A 77 2.35 -10.02 -7.72
C LEU A 77 3.42 -10.97 -8.25
N ALA A 78 4.55 -11.10 -7.55
CA ALA A 78 5.61 -12.06 -7.92
C ALA A 78 5.15 -13.53 -7.88
N ALA A 79 4.12 -13.84 -7.09
CA ALA A 79 3.47 -15.14 -7.04
C ALA A 79 2.29 -15.27 -8.03
N GLY A 80 2.04 -14.27 -8.88
CA GLY A 80 0.96 -14.26 -9.88
C GLY A 80 -0.41 -13.91 -9.31
N VAL A 81 -0.49 -13.32 -8.11
CA VAL A 81 -1.75 -12.93 -7.47
C VAL A 81 -2.00 -11.44 -7.70
N THR A 82 -3.10 -11.12 -8.38
CA THR A 82 -3.62 -9.76 -8.55
C THR A 82 -4.91 -9.58 -7.75
N LEU A 83 -5.16 -8.37 -7.26
CA LEU A 83 -6.29 -8.06 -6.38
C LEU A 83 -7.12 -6.91 -6.95
N GLU A 84 -8.43 -6.98 -6.80
CA GLU A 84 -9.32 -5.94 -7.35
C GLU A 84 -9.41 -4.70 -6.46
N ARG A 85 -9.37 -4.89 -5.12
CA ARG A 85 -9.69 -3.83 -4.16
C ARG A 85 -8.83 -3.92 -2.92
N CYS A 86 -8.29 -2.78 -2.51
CA CYS A 86 -7.65 -2.65 -1.21
C CYS A 86 -8.09 -1.39 -0.44
N HIS A 87 -7.61 -1.30 0.79
CA HIS A 87 -7.63 -0.15 1.67
C HIS A 87 -6.23 -0.01 2.26
N ASP A 88 -5.46 0.94 1.76
CA ASP A 88 -4.09 1.18 2.18
C ASP A 88 -4.06 2.07 3.43
N LEU A 89 -3.78 1.49 4.59
CA LEU A 89 -3.90 2.22 5.85
C LEU A 89 -2.94 3.40 5.93
N ARG A 90 -1.68 3.24 5.50
CA ARG A 90 -0.70 4.33 5.52
C ARG A 90 -1.10 5.51 4.66
N LEU A 91 -1.52 5.27 3.42
CA LEU A 91 -1.90 6.34 2.50
C LEU A 91 -3.19 7.03 2.97
N VAL A 92 -4.17 6.24 3.40
CA VAL A 92 -5.44 6.77 3.91
C VAL A 92 -5.25 7.56 5.21
N HIS A 93 -4.37 7.10 6.10
CA HIS A 93 -4.02 7.83 7.33
C HIS A 93 -3.56 9.26 7.00
N ARG A 94 -2.67 9.38 6.02
CA ARG A 94 -2.12 10.68 5.59
C ARG A 94 -3.20 11.60 5.02
N ILE A 95 -4.14 11.08 4.23
CA ILE A 95 -5.26 11.86 3.74
C ILE A 95 -6.13 12.34 4.89
N LEU A 96 -6.56 11.42 5.76
CA LEU A 96 -7.52 11.72 6.81
C LEU A 96 -6.97 12.66 7.87
N ARG A 97 -5.70 12.51 8.28
CA ARG A 97 -5.08 13.39 9.29
C ARG A 97 -4.98 14.85 8.85
N HIS A 98 -4.94 15.09 7.54
CA HIS A 98 -4.78 16.42 6.93
C HIS A 98 -6.05 16.97 6.31
N SER A 99 -7.15 16.21 6.31
CA SER A 99 -8.38 16.62 5.65
C SER A 99 -9.18 17.60 6.52
N GLU A 100 -9.55 18.74 5.95
CA GLU A 100 -10.49 19.68 6.58
C GLU A 100 -11.90 19.08 6.76
N LEU A 101 -12.25 18.04 5.98
CA LEU A 101 -13.52 17.34 6.13
C LEU A 101 -13.58 16.48 7.41
N VAL A 102 -12.44 16.15 8.00
CA VAL A 102 -12.33 15.41 9.27
C VAL A 102 -12.09 16.40 10.40
N ARG A 103 -13.17 16.87 11.03
CA ARG A 103 -13.10 17.94 12.04
C ARG A 103 -12.36 17.53 13.31
N ASP A 104 -12.53 16.28 13.76
CA ASP A 104 -11.79 15.71 14.88
C ASP A 104 -10.82 14.63 14.38
N ALA A 105 -9.64 15.08 13.98
CA ALA A 105 -8.55 14.21 13.55
C ALA A 105 -7.55 13.92 14.69
N GLU A 106 -7.87 14.19 15.97
CA GLU A 106 -6.90 14.05 17.07
C GLU A 106 -6.40 12.61 17.24
N ALA A 107 -7.31 11.63 17.14
CA ALA A 107 -6.95 10.21 17.23
C ALA A 107 -5.99 9.78 16.10
N LEU A 108 -6.14 10.34 14.89
CA LEU A 108 -5.23 10.11 13.78
C LEU A 108 -3.90 10.83 14.01
N ARG A 109 -3.93 12.12 14.38
CA ARG A 109 -2.71 12.92 14.63
C ARG A 109 -1.87 12.37 15.79
N SER A 110 -2.49 11.69 16.75
CA SER A 110 -1.82 11.01 17.87
C SER A 110 -1.13 9.70 17.46
N ALA A 111 -1.59 9.04 16.40
CA ALA A 111 -1.02 7.79 15.90
C ALA A 111 0.18 8.07 14.96
N TRP A 112 1.21 8.73 15.51
CA TRP A 112 2.37 9.24 14.78
C TRP A 112 3.19 8.16 14.06
N ASP A 113 3.16 6.91 14.53
CA ASP A 113 3.81 5.77 13.88
C ASP A 113 3.29 5.52 12.45
N TRP A 114 2.07 6.00 12.15
CA TRP A 114 1.45 5.92 10.82
C TRP A 114 1.78 7.12 9.93
N ASP A 115 2.40 8.18 10.45
CA ASP A 115 2.88 9.36 9.71
C ASP A 115 4.33 9.19 9.23
N ALA A 116 4.72 7.95 8.91
CA ALA A 116 6.06 7.64 8.42
C ALA A 116 6.30 8.23 7.02
N PRO A 117 7.44 8.90 6.75
CA PRO A 117 7.77 9.44 5.43
C PRO A 117 7.76 8.36 4.34
N LEU A 118 7.06 8.65 3.24
CA LEU A 118 7.09 7.81 2.03
C LEU A 118 8.43 8.03 1.34
N ASP A 119 9.46 7.30 1.78
CA ASP A 119 10.73 7.34 1.09
C ASP A 119 10.58 6.62 -0.26
N PRO A 120 11.03 7.23 -1.37
CA PRO A 120 11.11 6.54 -2.64
C PRO A 120 11.84 5.22 -2.42
N GLN A 121 11.20 4.11 -2.75
CA GLN A 121 11.90 2.83 -2.83
C GLN A 121 12.87 2.97 -4.01
N GLU A 122 14.07 3.49 -3.76
CA GLU A 122 15.12 3.43 -4.75
C GLU A 122 15.34 1.95 -5.04
N PRO A 123 15.35 1.52 -6.33
CA PRO A 123 15.70 0.15 -6.64
C PRO A 123 17.06 -0.09 -5.99
N GLU A 124 17.16 -1.11 -5.12
CA GLU A 124 18.41 -1.52 -4.48
C GLU A 124 19.45 -1.65 -5.59
N ARG A 125 20.26 -0.60 -5.78
CA ARG A 125 21.38 -0.66 -6.69
C ARG A 125 22.27 -1.67 -6.03
N ASN A 126 22.47 -2.80 -6.69
CA ASN A 126 23.38 -3.84 -6.24
C ASN A 126 24.81 -3.29 -6.38
N VAL A 127 25.17 -2.34 -5.53
CA VAL A 127 26.51 -1.80 -5.35
C VAL A 127 27.21 -2.81 -4.47
N GLY A 128 27.51 -3.98 -5.06
CA GLY A 128 28.18 -5.15 -4.47
C GLY A 128 28.29 -5.16 -2.95
N ALA A 129 27.46 -5.98 -2.29
CA ALA A 129 27.46 -6.33 -0.87
C ALA A 129 28.67 -5.81 -0.09
N THR A 130 28.53 -4.64 0.51
CA THR A 130 29.53 -4.17 1.48
C THR A 130 29.30 -4.90 2.82
N LEU A 131 30.39 -5.13 3.56
CA LEU A 131 30.48 -6.04 4.72
C LEU A 131 29.54 -5.70 5.91
N PHE A 132 28.73 -4.64 5.82
CA PHE A 132 27.82 -4.15 6.86
C PHE A 132 26.33 -4.37 6.56
N GLU A 133 25.96 -5.01 5.45
CA GLU A 133 24.55 -5.33 5.13
C GLU A 133 24.00 -6.52 5.93
N LEU A 134 24.80 -7.14 6.81
CA LEU A 134 24.42 -8.34 7.56
C LEU A 134 23.47 -8.08 8.76
N GLU A 135 23.04 -6.83 9.01
CA GLU A 135 22.08 -6.47 10.07
C GLU A 135 20.65 -6.26 9.54
N ALA A 136 20.22 -7.08 8.58
CA ALA A 136 18.88 -7.06 7.98
C ALA A 136 17.77 -7.64 8.91
N THR A 137 17.65 -7.09 10.12
CA THR A 137 16.52 -7.37 11.03
C THR A 137 15.92 -6.12 11.67
N ALA A 138 16.47 -4.93 11.40
CA ALA A 138 15.83 -3.68 11.79
C ALA A 138 14.64 -3.36 10.85
N PRO A 139 13.52 -2.82 11.36
CA PRO A 139 12.50 -2.22 10.51
C PRO A 139 13.16 -1.21 9.57
N ARG A 140 12.84 -1.26 8.27
CA ARG A 140 13.31 -0.23 7.33
C ARG A 140 12.93 1.14 7.90
N ALA A 141 13.87 2.08 7.93
CA ALA A 141 13.55 3.47 8.24
C ALA A 141 12.36 3.90 7.33
N GLY A 142 11.31 4.46 7.92
CA GLY A 142 10.08 4.84 7.19
C GLY A 142 9.01 3.75 7.04
N ALA A 143 9.10 2.63 7.76
CA ALA A 143 8.02 1.63 7.84
C ALA A 143 6.95 2.01 8.88
N VAL A 144 5.68 1.75 8.55
CA VAL A 144 4.53 1.85 9.48
C VAL A 144 4.33 0.54 10.25
N PRO A 145 3.58 0.54 11.37
CA PRO A 145 3.18 -0.70 12.06
C PRO A 145 2.54 -1.71 11.11
N SER A 146 2.86 -2.99 11.28
CA SER A 146 2.43 -4.04 10.35
C SER A 146 1.87 -5.29 11.03
N ASP A 147 1.80 -5.32 12.36
CA ASP A 147 1.10 -6.38 13.08
C ASP A 147 -0.42 -6.24 12.90
N ILE A 148 -1.11 -7.36 13.11
CA ILE A 148 -2.55 -7.43 12.90
C ILE A 148 -3.34 -6.55 13.87
N ALA A 149 -2.86 -6.36 15.11
CA ALA A 149 -3.56 -5.56 16.11
C ALA A 149 -3.52 -4.08 15.73
N GLU A 150 -2.37 -3.56 15.33
CA GLU A 150 -2.20 -2.19 14.83
C GLU A 150 -2.95 -1.97 13.52
N THR A 151 -2.95 -2.95 12.62
CA THR A 151 -3.74 -2.89 11.37
C THR A 151 -5.23 -2.71 11.67
N LEU A 152 -5.79 -3.49 12.59
CA LEU A 152 -7.19 -3.39 12.98
C LEU A 152 -7.49 -2.09 13.73
N ALA A 153 -6.60 -1.67 14.64
CA ALA A 153 -6.76 -0.43 15.41
C ALA A 153 -6.74 0.81 14.49
N GLU A 154 -5.85 0.82 13.49
CA GLU A 154 -5.80 1.91 12.51
C GLU A 154 -7.01 1.90 11.58
N LEU A 155 -7.43 0.74 11.07
CA LEU A 155 -8.65 0.62 10.27
C LEU A 155 -9.85 1.21 11.02
N ASP A 156 -10.00 0.88 12.30
CA ASP A 156 -11.08 1.36 13.16
C ASP A 156 -11.00 2.89 13.41
N ARG A 157 -9.80 3.45 13.63
CA ARG A 157 -9.59 4.92 13.69
C ARG A 157 -10.04 5.60 12.40
N GLN A 158 -9.64 5.06 11.24
CA GLN A 158 -9.96 5.63 9.94
C GLN A 158 -11.45 5.53 9.62
N ARG A 159 -12.10 4.40 9.92
CA ARG A 159 -13.55 4.22 9.73
C ARG A 159 -14.34 5.25 10.54
N ARG A 160 -14.00 5.44 11.82
CA ARG A 160 -14.62 6.50 12.63
C ARG A 160 -14.43 7.89 12.03
N ALA A 161 -13.22 8.23 11.62
CA ALA A 161 -12.93 9.54 11.03
C ALA A 161 -13.71 9.79 9.72
N ILE A 162 -13.87 8.75 8.89
CA ILE A 162 -14.66 8.80 7.66
C ILE A 162 -16.15 8.94 7.99
N ASP A 163 -16.66 8.17 8.94
CA ASP A 163 -18.08 8.14 9.30
C ASP A 163 -18.55 9.47 9.94
N THR A 164 -17.66 10.16 10.65
CA THR A 164 -17.93 11.47 11.28
C THR A 164 -17.48 12.67 10.46
N ALA A 165 -16.94 12.45 9.26
CA ALA A 165 -16.54 13.53 8.35
C ALA A 165 -17.75 14.39 7.93
N GLU A 166 -17.48 15.63 7.54
CA GLU A 166 -18.51 16.54 7.02
C GLU A 166 -19.18 16.00 5.74
N ASP A 167 -18.42 15.28 4.92
CA ASP A 167 -18.92 14.54 3.75
C ASP A 167 -18.31 13.13 3.70
N PRO A 168 -18.95 12.15 4.39
CA PRO A 168 -18.46 10.77 4.44
C PRO A 168 -18.43 10.09 3.08
N ALA A 169 -19.37 10.42 2.18
CA ALA A 169 -19.44 9.80 0.86
C ALA A 169 -18.27 10.23 -0.02
N ARG A 170 -17.97 11.53 -0.05
CA ARG A 170 -16.79 12.07 -0.73
C ARG A 170 -15.50 11.53 -0.13
N MET A 171 -15.43 11.38 1.19
CA MET A 171 -14.25 10.81 1.84
C MET A 171 -14.03 9.35 1.44
N ARG A 172 -15.09 8.52 1.46
CA ARG A 172 -15.02 7.12 1.01
C ARG A 172 -14.55 7.00 -0.45
N LEU A 173 -15.01 7.90 -1.32
CA LEU A 173 -14.54 7.92 -2.72
C LEU A 173 -13.05 8.25 -2.81
N LEU A 174 -12.58 9.27 -2.09
CA LEU A 174 -11.18 9.70 -2.12
C LEU A 174 -10.24 8.59 -1.62
N VAL A 175 -10.55 7.97 -0.46
CA VAL A 175 -9.70 6.91 0.10
C VAL A 175 -9.69 5.64 -0.76
N ALA A 176 -10.81 5.33 -1.42
CA ALA A 176 -10.88 4.22 -2.37
C ALA A 176 -10.04 4.50 -3.63
N ALA A 177 -10.05 5.73 -4.14
CA ALA A 177 -9.23 6.14 -5.28
C ALA A 177 -7.73 6.09 -4.95
N GLU A 178 -7.33 6.58 -3.78
CA GLU A 178 -5.94 6.52 -3.30
C GLU A 178 -5.46 5.06 -3.20
N SER A 179 -6.27 4.20 -2.56
CA SER A 179 -5.93 2.79 -2.38
C SER A 179 -5.83 2.04 -3.72
N ALA A 180 -6.75 2.31 -4.66
CA ALA A 180 -6.66 1.75 -6.01
C ALA A 180 -5.41 2.23 -6.75
N GLY A 181 -5.04 3.51 -6.60
CA GLY A 181 -3.80 4.06 -7.13
C GLY A 181 -2.56 3.32 -6.64
N ALA A 182 -2.55 2.89 -5.37
CA ALA A 182 -1.44 2.11 -4.80
C ALA A 182 -1.30 0.71 -5.45
N LEU A 183 -2.41 0.01 -5.72
CA LEU A 183 -2.40 -1.26 -6.45
C LEU A 183 -1.84 -1.07 -7.87
N VAL A 184 -2.39 -0.09 -8.59
CA VAL A 184 -1.97 0.21 -9.97
C VAL A 184 -0.50 0.61 -10.02
N ALA A 185 -0.01 1.40 -9.06
CA ALA A 185 1.40 1.77 -8.99
C ALA A 185 2.30 0.54 -8.80
N ALA A 186 1.93 -0.39 -7.90
CA ALA A 186 2.67 -1.63 -7.69
C ALA A 186 2.64 -2.55 -8.92
N GLU A 187 1.50 -2.65 -9.61
CA GLU A 187 1.37 -3.42 -10.85
C GLU A 187 2.20 -2.84 -11.99
N LEU A 188 2.17 -1.52 -12.18
CA LEU A 188 3.01 -0.82 -13.15
C LEU A 188 4.50 -1.02 -12.84
N GLN A 189 4.88 -1.00 -11.55
CA GLN A 189 6.24 -1.27 -11.13
C GLN A 189 6.66 -2.73 -11.42
N ALA A 190 5.77 -3.69 -11.20
CA ALA A 190 6.03 -5.11 -11.43
C ALA A 190 6.06 -5.47 -12.93
N ALA A 191 5.13 -4.93 -13.72
CA ALA A 191 5.09 -5.10 -15.16
C ALA A 191 6.26 -4.39 -15.85
N GLY A 192 6.71 -3.27 -15.26
CA GLY A 192 7.64 -2.34 -15.87
C GLY A 192 6.95 -1.49 -16.94
N ILE A 193 7.56 -0.34 -17.24
CA ILE A 193 7.11 0.52 -18.34
C ILE A 193 7.99 0.21 -19.55
N PRO A 194 7.42 -0.16 -20.72
CA PRO A 194 8.21 -0.35 -21.93
C PRO A 194 8.93 0.96 -22.27
N TRP A 195 10.26 0.88 -22.26
CA TRP A 195 11.13 2.03 -22.43
C TRP A 195 11.78 2.02 -23.82
N ASP A 196 11.44 3.03 -24.62
CA ASP A 196 12.12 3.25 -25.90
C ASP A 196 13.37 4.10 -25.69
N VAL A 197 14.53 3.43 -25.72
CA VAL A 197 15.84 4.07 -25.54
C VAL A 197 16.11 5.11 -26.63
N ALA A 198 15.67 4.86 -27.86
CA ALA A 198 15.91 5.77 -28.97
C ALA A 198 15.07 7.04 -28.82
N GLU A 199 13.80 6.89 -28.42
CA GLU A 199 12.93 8.04 -28.17
C GLU A 199 13.40 8.85 -26.96
N HIS A 200 13.85 8.19 -25.89
CA HIS A 200 14.44 8.89 -24.75
C HIS A 200 15.70 9.67 -25.13
N ASP A 201 16.61 9.06 -25.90
CA ASP A 201 17.83 9.72 -26.36
C ASP A 201 17.51 10.90 -27.30
N ARG A 202 16.48 10.76 -28.15
CA ARG A 202 15.97 11.85 -28.99
C ARG A 202 15.44 13.01 -28.15
N ILE A 203 14.64 12.74 -27.11
CA ILE A 203 14.10 13.77 -26.22
C ILE A 203 15.24 14.48 -25.47
N LEU A 204 16.17 13.73 -24.87
CA LEU A 204 17.32 14.30 -24.17
C LEU A 204 18.19 15.14 -25.10
N THR A 205 18.51 14.63 -26.29
CA THR A 205 19.33 15.34 -27.27
C THR A 205 18.64 16.62 -27.74
N SER A 206 17.31 16.55 -27.96
CA SER A 206 16.50 17.71 -28.33
C SER A 206 16.42 18.76 -27.22
N ALA A 207 16.38 18.37 -25.95
CA ALA A 207 16.26 19.30 -24.82
C ALA A 207 17.62 19.87 -24.38
N LEU A 208 18.67 19.04 -24.36
CA LEU A 208 19.95 19.33 -23.71
C LEU A 208 21.13 19.47 -24.69
N GLY A 209 20.94 19.10 -25.96
CA GLY A 209 22.01 18.94 -26.94
C GLY A 209 22.65 17.54 -26.88
N PRO A 210 23.69 17.29 -27.71
CA PRO A 210 24.38 16.00 -27.74
C PRO A 210 24.84 15.55 -26.35
N ARG A 211 24.88 14.23 -26.11
CA ARG A 211 25.33 13.67 -24.84
C ARG A 211 26.74 14.21 -24.50
N PRO A 212 26.92 14.89 -23.35
CA PRO A 212 28.20 15.49 -22.99
C PRO A 212 29.22 14.43 -22.57
N ALA A 213 30.49 14.81 -22.56
CA ALA A 213 31.53 14.02 -21.90
C ALA A 213 31.22 13.86 -20.40
N GLN A 214 31.70 12.77 -19.80
CA GLN A 214 31.46 12.47 -18.40
C GLN A 214 31.95 13.63 -17.50
N GLY A 215 31.06 14.16 -16.66
CA GLY A 215 31.34 15.31 -15.77
C GLY A 215 31.18 16.70 -16.41
N ALA A 216 30.92 16.79 -17.71
CA ALA A 216 30.64 18.07 -18.38
C ALA A 216 29.14 18.40 -18.38
N ALA A 217 28.82 19.70 -18.33
CA ALA A 217 27.44 20.17 -18.44
C ALA A 217 26.92 20.03 -19.89
N PRO A 218 25.63 19.73 -20.11
CA PRO A 218 25.04 19.74 -21.44
C PRO A 218 25.11 21.11 -22.11
N ALA A 219 25.33 21.13 -23.42
CA ALA A 219 25.59 22.36 -24.17
C ALA A 219 24.49 23.40 -24.01
N ARG A 220 23.22 23.00 -24.15
CA ARG A 220 22.08 23.94 -24.05
C ARG A 220 21.87 24.50 -22.64
N MET A 221 22.28 23.75 -21.61
CA MET A 221 22.27 24.27 -20.23
C MET A 221 23.36 25.33 -20.03
N ALA A 222 24.56 25.11 -20.60
CA ALA A 222 25.65 26.08 -20.54
C ALA A 222 25.29 27.37 -21.29
N GLU A 223 24.65 27.25 -22.46
CA GLU A 223 24.11 28.38 -23.24
C GLU A 223 23.07 29.18 -22.45
N ALA A 224 22.03 28.52 -21.92
CA ALA A 224 21.00 29.18 -21.11
C ALA A 224 21.59 29.88 -19.87
N THR A 225 22.61 29.28 -19.25
CA THR A 225 23.30 29.89 -18.10
C THR A 225 24.07 31.16 -18.49
N ALA A 226 24.56 31.24 -19.73
CA ALA A 226 25.26 32.43 -20.21
C ALA A 226 24.29 33.58 -20.54
N GLU A 227 23.05 33.28 -20.93
CA GLU A 227 22.03 34.29 -21.26
C GLU A 227 21.42 34.99 -20.04
N VAL A 228 21.40 34.32 -18.88
CA VAL A 228 20.80 34.85 -17.63
C VAL A 228 21.83 35.59 -16.76
N ARG A 229 23.05 35.81 -17.27
CA ARG A 229 24.13 36.52 -16.56
C ARG A 229 24.21 37.99 -16.97
#